data_AF-A0A3P7XZ62-F1
#
_entry.id   AF-A0A3P7XZ62-F1
#
_cell.length_a   1.000
_cell.length_b   1.000
_cell.length_c   1.000
_cell.angle_alpha   90.00
_cell.angle_beta   90.00
_cell.angle_gamma   90.00
#
_symmetry.space_group_name_H-M   'P 1'
#
loop_
_entity.id
_entity.type
_entity.pdbx_description
1 polymer ?
#
loop_
_entity_poly.entity_id
_entity_poly.type
_entity_poly.pdbx_seq_one_letter_code
_entity_poly.pdbx_strand_id
1 'polypeptide(L)'
;MAVAAQNAVRTIVNLSDAVKNGAGSLPSSNSEAQVLVIHAVRDVAASLSSLIQATKNASGRSLHDPAMGQLKEAAKTMVSNVTSLLKIVKTVEDKSQQGTRALEAAIDAIGIEIKVRGLLVALHTVLARNADPSSRQLLLEASRGVARAVKDLIGCSELLKGDTWADQSDPTVVAESELMGAASSIEAAAVKLAELRPRVQPKTDENLAFDEQILSAAKSITAAVQTLVRAASSAQRELIAQGRLDDEHLQQHSEDYQWSEGLISAARFVVAAVHQLCEAANALVQGQASEEKLISAAKQVAASTAQLLVACNVKADMDSQARRRLQAAGHAVKTATERLVTSARQNVIEDERNIVISDRLVTGIAQVMDAQEQVLRKEKELVHARERLANLNKARYERGVSPEQ
;
A
#
# COMPACT_ATOMS: atom_id res chain seq x y z
N MET A 1 -23.00 -43.39 -17.53
CA MET A 1 -22.70 -41.99 -17.89
C MET A 1 -23.96 -41.17 -18.13
N ALA A 2 -24.90 -41.59 -19.00
CA ALA A 2 -26.13 -40.84 -19.29
C ALA A 2 -26.99 -40.49 -18.04
N VAL A 3 -27.21 -41.47 -17.15
CA VAL A 3 -27.98 -41.26 -15.90
C VAL A 3 -27.31 -40.24 -14.97
N ALA A 4 -25.98 -40.29 -14.83
CA ALA A 4 -25.24 -39.35 -13.99
C ALA A 4 -25.29 -37.91 -14.53
N ALA A 5 -25.18 -37.75 -15.86
CA ALA A 5 -25.33 -36.45 -16.51
C ALA A 5 -26.75 -35.89 -16.34
N GLN A 6 -27.78 -36.74 -16.50
CA GLN A 6 -29.18 -36.35 -16.30
C GLN A 6 -29.46 -35.93 -14.84
N ASN A 7 -28.91 -36.65 -13.86
CA ASN A 7 -29.01 -36.29 -12.45
C ASN A 7 -28.32 -34.95 -12.17
N ALA A 8 -27.13 -34.72 -12.71
CA ALA A 8 -26.40 -33.46 -12.54
C ALA A 8 -27.16 -32.26 -13.14
N VAL A 9 -27.75 -32.43 -14.33
CA VAL A 9 -28.61 -31.41 -14.96
C VAL A 9 -29.83 -31.11 -14.09
N ARG A 10 -30.49 -32.13 -13.53
CA ARG A 10 -31.62 -31.93 -12.62
C ARG A 10 -31.21 -31.17 -11.35
N THR A 11 -30.07 -31.51 -10.76
CA THR A 11 -29.55 -30.83 -9.56
C THR A 11 -29.26 -29.35 -9.82
N ILE A 12 -28.66 -28.99 -10.97
CA ILE A 12 -28.36 -27.57 -11.26
C ILE A 12 -29.61 -26.75 -11.56
N VAL A 13 -30.65 -27.35 -12.16
CA VAL A 13 -31.93 -26.68 -12.39
C VAL A 13 -32.60 -26.37 -11.05
N ASN A 14 -32.69 -27.37 -10.17
CA ASN A 14 -33.22 -27.18 -8.82
C ASN A 14 -32.44 -26.13 -8.02
N LEU A 15 -31.10 -26.16 -8.10
CA LEU A 15 -30.24 -25.15 -7.47
C LEU A 15 -30.50 -23.76 -8.06
N SER A 16 -30.60 -23.64 -9.37
CA SER A 16 -30.87 -22.37 -10.06
C SER A 16 -32.20 -21.76 -9.64
N ASP A 17 -33.24 -22.59 -9.51
CA ASP A 17 -34.57 -22.12 -9.10
C ASP A 17 -34.58 -21.71 -7.62
N ALA A 18 -33.94 -22.50 -6.74
CA ALA A 18 -33.79 -22.14 -5.33
C ALA A 18 -33.01 -20.83 -5.16
N VAL A 19 -31.93 -20.65 -5.92
CA VAL A 19 -31.10 -19.43 -5.89
C VAL A 19 -31.85 -18.21 -6.43
N LYS A 20 -32.61 -18.35 -7.53
CA LYS A 20 -33.45 -17.26 -8.06
C LYS A 20 -34.56 -16.86 -7.08
N ASN A 21 -35.22 -17.83 -6.46
CA ASN A 21 -36.25 -17.58 -5.44
C ASN A 21 -35.63 -16.90 -4.21
N GLY A 22 -34.46 -17.36 -3.76
CA GLY A 22 -33.70 -16.73 -2.69
C GLY A 22 -33.31 -15.30 -3.02
N ALA A 23 -32.78 -15.05 -4.22
CA ALA A 23 -32.45 -13.70 -4.68
C ALA A 23 -33.68 -12.79 -4.75
N GLY A 24 -34.82 -13.32 -5.24
CA GLY A 24 -36.09 -12.57 -5.29
C GLY A 24 -36.67 -12.24 -3.91
N SER A 25 -36.28 -12.98 -2.86
CA SER A 25 -36.68 -12.69 -1.48
C SER A 25 -35.86 -11.56 -0.82
N LEU A 26 -34.73 -11.17 -1.41
CA LEU A 26 -33.92 -10.07 -0.90
C LEU A 26 -34.62 -8.72 -1.16
N PRO A 27 -34.53 -7.76 -0.23
CA PRO A 27 -35.11 -6.43 -0.43
C PRO A 27 -34.45 -5.70 -1.61
N SER A 28 -35.21 -4.83 -2.28
CA SER A 28 -34.78 -4.07 -3.47
C SER A 28 -33.57 -3.15 -3.24
N SER A 29 -33.27 -2.82 -1.98
CA SER A 29 -32.06 -2.11 -1.57
C SER A 29 -30.78 -2.93 -1.74
N ASN A 30 -30.88 -4.25 -1.91
CA ASN A 30 -29.74 -5.16 -2.07
C ASN A 30 -29.67 -5.75 -3.49
N SER A 31 -29.93 -4.91 -4.49
CA SER A 31 -29.93 -5.29 -5.91
C SER A 31 -28.58 -5.83 -6.39
N GLU A 32 -27.47 -5.34 -5.82
CA GLU A 32 -26.12 -5.83 -6.13
C GLU A 32 -25.91 -7.28 -5.69
N ALA A 33 -26.34 -7.65 -4.48
CA ALA A 33 -26.30 -9.04 -4.00
C ALA A 33 -27.18 -9.97 -4.84
N GLN A 34 -28.36 -9.50 -5.25
CA GLN A 34 -29.24 -10.25 -6.16
C GLN A 34 -28.53 -10.57 -7.48
N VAL A 35 -27.87 -9.58 -8.09
CA VAL A 35 -27.12 -9.77 -9.35
C VAL A 35 -25.94 -10.72 -9.15
N LEU A 36 -25.17 -10.57 -8.07
CA LEU A 36 -24.01 -11.41 -7.78
C LEU A 36 -24.38 -12.89 -7.59
N VAL A 37 -25.42 -13.18 -6.82
CA VAL A 37 -25.90 -14.54 -6.56
C VAL A 37 -26.44 -15.20 -7.85
N ILE A 38 -27.17 -14.44 -8.68
CA ILE A 38 -27.68 -14.91 -9.98
C ILE A 38 -26.53 -15.17 -10.97
N HIS A 39 -25.51 -14.31 -11.00
CA HIS A 39 -24.34 -14.52 -11.86
C HIS A 39 -23.55 -15.76 -11.43
N ALA A 40 -23.35 -15.96 -10.12
CA ALA A 40 -22.62 -17.10 -9.59
C ALA A 40 -23.30 -18.44 -9.94
N VAL A 41 -24.64 -18.53 -9.83
CA VAL A 41 -25.34 -19.77 -10.22
C VAL A 41 -25.31 -20.01 -11.74
N ARG A 42 -25.30 -18.94 -12.54
CA ARG A 42 -25.10 -19.04 -14.00
C ARG A 42 -23.73 -19.61 -14.35
N ASP A 43 -22.68 -19.18 -13.65
CA ASP A 43 -21.31 -19.66 -13.88
C ASP A 43 -21.15 -21.14 -13.48
N VAL A 44 -21.81 -21.56 -12.39
CA VAL A 44 -21.91 -22.98 -12.00
C VAL A 44 -22.63 -23.79 -13.08
N ALA A 45 -23.73 -23.27 -13.66
CA ALA A 45 -24.44 -23.95 -14.74
C ALA A 45 -23.60 -24.08 -16.01
N ALA A 46 -22.87 -23.03 -16.41
CA ALA A 46 -21.95 -23.06 -17.55
C ALA A 46 -20.80 -24.07 -17.33
N SER A 47 -20.28 -24.13 -16.11
CA SER A 47 -19.21 -25.06 -15.72
C SER A 47 -19.67 -26.50 -15.74
N LEU A 48 -20.91 -26.76 -15.30
CA LEU A 48 -21.48 -28.09 -15.36
C LEU A 48 -21.67 -28.55 -16.81
N SER A 49 -22.13 -27.67 -17.70
CA SER A 49 -22.25 -27.99 -19.13
C SER A 49 -20.89 -28.38 -19.74
N SER A 50 -19.85 -27.59 -19.45
CA SER A 50 -18.47 -27.88 -19.86
C SER A 50 -17.96 -29.20 -19.28
N LEU A 51 -18.29 -29.50 -18.02
CA LEU A 51 -17.91 -30.75 -17.36
C LEU A 51 -18.60 -31.96 -17.98
N ILE A 52 -19.89 -31.87 -18.30
CA ILE A 52 -20.64 -32.92 -19.00
C ILE A 52 -20.03 -33.17 -20.39
N GLN A 53 -19.68 -32.11 -21.11
CA GLN A 53 -19.06 -32.22 -22.43
C GLN A 53 -17.67 -32.86 -22.36
N ALA A 54 -16.83 -32.45 -21.39
CA ALA A 54 -15.52 -33.04 -21.16
C ALA A 54 -15.62 -34.52 -20.76
N THR A 55 -16.62 -34.86 -19.93
CA THR A 55 -16.92 -36.24 -19.50
C THR A 55 -17.33 -37.10 -20.70
N LYS A 56 -18.17 -36.57 -21.61
CA LYS A 56 -18.55 -37.24 -22.85
C LYS A 56 -17.34 -37.51 -23.74
N ASN A 57 -16.46 -36.51 -23.90
CA ASN A 57 -15.27 -36.62 -24.74
C ASN A 57 -14.24 -37.62 -24.19
N ALA A 58 -14.10 -37.71 -22.86
CA ALA A 58 -13.20 -38.62 -22.17
C ALA A 58 -13.74 -40.07 -22.03
N SER A 59 -15.04 -40.26 -22.28
CA SER A 59 -15.70 -41.57 -22.14
C SER A 59 -15.08 -42.62 -23.04
N GLY A 60 -14.69 -43.76 -22.46
CA GLY A 60 -14.09 -44.88 -23.20
C GLY A 60 -12.65 -44.65 -23.68
N ARG A 61 -12.01 -43.55 -23.27
CA ARG A 61 -10.61 -43.26 -23.61
C ARG A 61 -9.65 -43.76 -22.53
N SER A 62 -8.38 -43.92 -22.90
CA SER A 62 -7.30 -44.28 -21.98
C SER A 62 -6.98 -43.16 -20.98
N LEU A 63 -6.43 -43.51 -19.82
CA LEU A 63 -6.04 -42.58 -18.76
C LEU A 63 -5.02 -41.51 -19.23
N HIS A 64 -4.22 -41.82 -20.25
CA HIS A 64 -3.23 -40.91 -20.83
C HIS A 64 -3.75 -40.05 -21.98
N ASP A 65 -5.03 -40.18 -22.36
CA ASP A 65 -5.62 -39.37 -23.43
C ASP A 65 -5.75 -37.90 -22.99
N PRO A 66 -5.42 -36.92 -23.86
CA PRO A 66 -5.57 -35.49 -23.57
C PRO A 66 -6.97 -35.08 -23.08
N ALA A 67 -8.03 -35.80 -23.48
CA ALA A 67 -9.39 -35.57 -23.01
C ALA A 67 -9.56 -35.79 -21.49
N MET A 68 -8.78 -36.70 -20.88
CA MET A 68 -8.77 -36.89 -19.43
C MET A 68 -8.17 -35.67 -18.70
N GLY A 69 -7.20 -34.99 -19.31
CA GLY A 69 -6.67 -33.71 -18.82
C GLY A 69 -7.73 -32.61 -18.85
N GLN A 70 -8.48 -32.51 -19.94
CA GLN A 70 -9.60 -31.55 -20.07
C GLN A 70 -10.73 -31.82 -19.06
N LEU A 71 -11.03 -33.09 -18.80
CA LEU A 71 -12.00 -33.49 -17.77
C LEU A 71 -11.56 -33.04 -16.36
N LYS A 72 -10.28 -33.21 -16.03
CA LYS A 72 -9.71 -32.78 -14.75
C LYS A 72 -9.82 -31.26 -14.57
N GLU A 73 -9.47 -30.47 -15.59
CA GLU A 73 -9.57 -29.01 -15.53
C GLU A 73 -11.03 -28.55 -15.46
N ALA A 74 -11.94 -29.16 -16.23
CA ALA A 74 -13.37 -28.84 -16.14
C ALA A 74 -13.95 -29.14 -14.75
N ALA A 75 -13.52 -30.24 -14.11
CA ALA A 75 -13.94 -30.58 -12.75
C ALA A 75 -13.38 -29.58 -11.72
N LYS A 76 -12.13 -29.16 -11.86
CA LYS A 76 -11.51 -28.14 -11.00
C LYS A 76 -12.23 -26.80 -11.10
N THR A 77 -12.55 -26.36 -12.31
CA THR A 77 -13.35 -25.14 -12.56
C THR A 77 -14.73 -25.24 -11.93
N MET A 78 -15.41 -26.39 -12.03
CA MET A 78 -16.70 -26.62 -11.38
C MET A 78 -16.61 -26.49 -9.85
N VAL A 79 -15.61 -27.11 -9.22
CA VAL A 79 -15.40 -27.00 -7.75
C VAL A 79 -15.13 -25.55 -7.34
N SER A 80 -14.31 -24.82 -8.10
CA SER A 80 -14.04 -23.40 -7.84
C SER A 80 -15.31 -22.56 -7.89
N ASN A 81 -16.14 -22.77 -8.91
CA ASN A 81 -17.37 -21.97 -9.09
C ASN A 81 -18.44 -22.31 -8.05
N VAL A 82 -18.56 -23.58 -7.65
CA VAL A 82 -19.42 -23.97 -6.52
C VAL A 82 -18.92 -23.35 -5.20
N THR A 83 -17.61 -23.35 -4.96
CA THR A 83 -17.03 -22.73 -3.77
C THR A 83 -17.28 -21.21 -3.74
N SER A 84 -17.17 -20.55 -4.90
CA SER A 84 -17.47 -19.13 -5.05
C SER A 84 -18.95 -18.82 -4.75
N LEU A 85 -19.87 -19.61 -5.29
CA LEU A 85 -21.31 -19.49 -5.00
C LEU A 85 -21.59 -19.62 -3.50
N LEU A 86 -21.00 -20.61 -2.81
CA LEU A 86 -21.16 -20.80 -1.37
C LEU A 86 -20.67 -19.60 -0.56
N LYS A 87 -19.51 -19.02 -0.95
CA LYS A 87 -19.00 -17.80 -0.31
C LYS A 87 -19.95 -16.63 -0.49
N ILE A 88 -20.44 -16.40 -1.71
CA ILE A 88 -21.37 -15.32 -2.00
C ILE A 88 -22.67 -15.49 -1.20
N VAL A 89 -23.25 -16.69 -1.18
CA VAL A 89 -24.47 -16.98 -0.40
C VAL A 89 -24.24 -16.71 1.09
N LYS A 90 -23.11 -17.15 1.66
CA LYS A 90 -22.76 -16.87 3.05
C LYS A 90 -22.63 -15.37 3.33
N THR A 91 -21.94 -14.62 2.46
CA THR A 91 -21.82 -13.16 2.61
C THR A 91 -23.17 -12.45 2.55
N VAL A 92 -24.09 -12.91 1.70
CA VAL A 92 -25.44 -12.34 1.61
C VAL A 92 -26.27 -12.65 2.86
N GLU A 93 -26.16 -13.88 3.39
CA GLU A 93 -26.76 -14.28 4.65
C GLU A 93 -26.24 -13.44 5.82
N ASP A 94 -24.91 -13.28 5.93
CA ASP A 94 -24.26 -12.49 6.98
C ASP A 94 -24.73 -11.02 6.95
N LYS A 95 -24.83 -10.41 5.76
CA LYS A 95 -25.36 -9.04 5.60
C LYS A 95 -26.84 -8.92 6.00
N SER A 96 -27.65 -9.93 5.68
CA SER A 96 -29.06 -9.96 6.09
C SER A 96 -29.20 -10.08 7.62
N GLN A 97 -28.39 -10.93 8.24
CA GLN A 97 -28.32 -11.10 9.69
C GLN A 97 -27.77 -9.85 10.39
N GLN A 98 -26.81 -9.15 9.78
CA GLN A 98 -26.28 -7.89 10.29
C GLN A 98 -27.35 -6.80 10.39
N GLY A 99 -28.26 -6.71 9.40
CA GLY A 99 -29.42 -5.80 9.47
C GLY A 99 -30.35 -6.11 10.64
N THR A 100 -30.65 -7.38 10.88
CA THR A 100 -31.46 -7.83 12.03
C THR A 100 -30.77 -7.51 13.36
N ARG A 101 -29.47 -7.81 13.48
CA ARG A 101 -28.67 -7.49 14.68
C ARG A 101 -28.57 -5.98 14.92
N ALA A 102 -28.52 -5.17 13.87
CA ALA A 102 -28.43 -3.71 13.99
C ALA A 102 -29.75 -3.13 14.50
N LEU A 103 -30.87 -3.69 14.05
CA LEU A 103 -32.20 -3.35 14.53
C LEU A 103 -32.38 -3.76 16.00
N GLU A 104 -31.95 -4.97 16.38
CA GLU A 104 -31.96 -5.44 17.76
C GLU A 104 -31.11 -4.55 18.67
N ALA A 105 -29.88 -4.20 18.25
CA ALA A 105 -29.02 -3.28 18.98
C ALA A 105 -29.63 -1.87 19.12
N ALA A 106 -30.35 -1.38 18.09
CA ALA A 106 -31.07 -0.10 18.17
C ALA A 106 -32.24 -0.17 19.16
N ILE A 107 -32.99 -1.29 19.20
CA ILE A 107 -34.06 -1.52 20.18
C ILE A 107 -33.48 -1.55 21.60
N ASP A 108 -32.34 -2.22 21.81
CA ASP A 108 -31.66 -2.27 23.10
C ASP A 108 -31.13 -0.89 23.54
N ALA A 109 -30.59 -0.10 22.62
CA ALA A 109 -30.18 1.29 22.87
C ALA A 109 -31.36 2.18 23.32
N ILE A 110 -32.51 2.07 22.67
CA ILE A 110 -33.75 2.75 23.09
C ILE A 110 -34.18 2.26 24.48
N GLY A 111 -34.06 0.97 24.76
CA GLY A 111 -34.30 0.39 26.08
C GLY A 111 -33.39 0.97 27.17
N ILE A 112 -32.13 1.28 26.85
CA ILE A 112 -31.19 1.97 27.75
C ILE A 112 -31.65 3.40 28.01
N GLU A 113 -32.03 4.17 26.98
CA GLU A 113 -32.50 5.55 27.17
C GLU A 113 -33.72 5.62 28.11
N ILE A 114 -34.65 4.68 27.99
CA ILE A 114 -35.82 4.58 28.89
C ILE A 114 -35.36 4.29 30.33
N LYS A 115 -34.39 3.39 30.54
CA LYS A 115 -33.84 3.06 31.86
C LYS A 115 -33.04 4.22 32.47
N VAL A 116 -32.23 4.94 31.68
CA VAL A 116 -31.48 6.13 32.10
C VAL A 116 -32.44 7.26 32.47
N ARG A 117 -33.50 7.47 31.70
CA ARG A 117 -34.57 8.41 32.07
C ARG A 117 -35.23 8.03 33.40
N GLY A 118 -35.50 6.75 33.62
CA GLY A 118 -36.00 6.24 34.90
C GLY A 118 -35.04 6.52 36.08
N LEU A 119 -33.74 6.32 35.87
CA LEU A 119 -32.70 6.64 36.86
C LEU A 119 -32.67 8.15 37.19
N LEU A 120 -32.77 9.01 36.18
CA LEU A 120 -32.80 10.46 36.36
C LEU A 120 -34.03 10.92 37.14
N VAL A 121 -35.20 10.33 36.88
CA VAL A 121 -36.42 10.60 37.66
C VAL A 121 -36.26 10.13 39.11
N ALA A 122 -35.72 8.94 39.35
CA ALA A 122 -35.45 8.45 40.70
C ALA A 122 -34.46 9.34 41.45
N LEU A 123 -33.38 9.78 40.80
CA LEU A 123 -32.40 10.72 41.35
C LEU A 123 -33.05 12.07 41.71
N HIS A 124 -33.87 12.63 40.82
CA HIS A 124 -34.60 13.87 41.08
C HIS A 124 -35.54 13.72 42.29
N THR A 125 -36.17 12.56 42.46
CA THR A 125 -37.06 12.27 43.59
C THR A 125 -36.29 12.21 44.92
N VAL A 126 -35.11 11.58 44.91
CA VAL A 126 -34.19 11.53 46.08
C VAL A 126 -33.71 12.93 46.47
N LEU A 127 -33.36 13.76 45.47
CA LEU A 127 -32.86 15.12 45.67
C LEU A 127 -33.97 16.09 46.15
N ALA A 128 -35.22 15.89 45.70
CA ALA A 128 -36.33 16.79 46.04
C ALA A 128 -37.04 16.46 47.38
N ARG A 129 -36.99 15.21 47.88
CA ARG A 129 -37.81 14.76 49.03
C ARG A 129 -37.04 14.38 50.30
N ASN A 130 -35.77 14.76 50.44
CA ASN A 130 -34.91 14.31 51.54
C ASN A 130 -34.81 12.77 51.60
N ALA A 131 -33.95 12.24 50.71
CA ALA A 131 -33.41 10.89 50.67
C ALA A 131 -33.85 9.92 51.80
N ASP A 132 -34.98 9.24 51.60
CA ASP A 132 -35.35 8.07 52.38
C ASP A 132 -34.53 6.84 51.92
N PRO A 133 -34.42 5.78 52.75
CA PRO A 133 -33.69 4.56 52.38
C PRO A 133 -34.21 3.91 51.10
N SER A 134 -35.53 3.97 50.89
CA SER A 134 -36.24 3.38 49.75
C SER A 134 -35.87 4.04 48.42
N SER A 135 -35.78 5.36 48.37
CA SER A 135 -35.42 6.09 47.14
C SER A 135 -33.93 5.91 46.78
N ARG A 136 -33.04 5.76 47.77
CA ARG A 136 -31.64 5.37 47.53
C ARG A 136 -31.54 3.95 46.95
N GLN A 137 -32.36 3.03 47.43
CA GLN A 137 -32.42 1.67 46.90
C GLN A 137 -32.92 1.63 45.45
N LEU A 138 -33.96 2.41 45.12
CA LEU A 138 -34.46 2.58 43.75
C LEU A 138 -33.39 3.15 42.81
N LEU A 139 -32.58 4.11 43.27
CA LEU A 139 -31.47 4.67 42.50
C LEU A 139 -30.39 3.61 42.21
N LEU A 140 -30.02 2.81 43.21
CA LEU A 140 -29.02 1.74 43.06
C LEU A 140 -29.50 0.64 42.11
N GLU A 141 -30.79 0.31 42.15
CA GLU A 141 -31.39 -0.70 41.29
C GLU A 141 -31.49 -0.21 39.83
N ALA A 142 -31.92 1.03 39.63
CA ALA A 142 -31.91 1.67 38.30
C ALA A 142 -30.48 1.81 37.75
N SER A 143 -29.49 2.13 38.58
CA SER A 143 -28.08 2.26 38.16
C SER A 143 -27.51 0.91 37.72
N ARG A 144 -27.79 -0.18 38.46
CA ARG A 144 -27.44 -1.54 38.04
C ARG A 144 -28.17 -1.98 36.77
N GLY A 145 -29.43 -1.56 36.61
CA GLY A 145 -30.21 -1.82 35.39
C GLY A 145 -29.61 -1.17 34.15
N VAL A 146 -29.12 0.07 34.27
CA VAL A 146 -28.38 0.77 33.21
C VAL A 146 -27.05 0.09 32.93
N ALA A 147 -26.27 -0.27 33.96
CA ALA A 147 -24.98 -0.93 33.78
C ALA A 147 -25.08 -2.28 33.05
N ARG A 148 -26.09 -3.10 33.37
CA ARG A 148 -26.36 -4.36 32.64
C ARG A 148 -26.74 -4.09 31.18
N ALA A 149 -27.63 -3.14 30.95
CA ALA A 149 -28.07 -2.84 29.60
C ALA A 149 -26.93 -2.28 28.71
N VAL A 150 -26.04 -1.46 29.27
CA VAL A 150 -24.82 -1.01 28.58
C VAL A 150 -23.91 -2.20 28.24
N LYS A 151 -23.76 -3.16 29.15
CA LYS A 151 -22.98 -4.39 28.89
C LYS A 151 -23.59 -5.21 27.76
N ASP A 152 -24.91 -5.37 27.75
CA ASP A 152 -25.63 -6.11 26.71
C ASP A 152 -25.49 -5.42 25.34
N LEU A 153 -25.53 -4.07 25.30
CA LEU A 153 -25.28 -3.29 24.08
C LEU A 153 -23.85 -3.43 23.56
N ILE A 154 -22.85 -3.48 24.44
CA ILE A 154 -21.45 -3.75 24.06
C ILE A 154 -21.37 -5.14 23.41
N GLY A 155 -22.00 -6.15 23.99
CA GLY A 155 -22.07 -7.49 23.40
C GLY A 155 -22.76 -7.51 22.02
N CYS A 156 -23.85 -6.75 21.85
CA CYS A 156 -24.50 -6.60 20.54
C CYS A 156 -23.60 -5.88 19.52
N SER A 157 -22.79 -4.92 19.96
CA SER A 157 -21.82 -4.22 19.10
C SER A 157 -20.70 -5.14 18.59
N GLU A 158 -20.29 -6.12 19.40
CA GLU A 158 -19.34 -7.16 18.99
C GLU A 158 -19.96 -8.12 17.96
N LEU A 159 -21.24 -8.48 18.13
CA LEU A 159 -21.97 -9.32 17.17
C LEU A 159 -22.30 -8.62 15.83
N LEU A 160 -22.23 -7.28 15.82
CA LEU A 160 -22.38 -6.44 14.62
C LEU A 160 -21.11 -6.34 13.78
N LYS A 161 -19.94 -6.62 14.39
CA LYS A 161 -18.69 -6.83 13.67
C LYS A 161 -18.78 -8.19 12.97
N GLY A 162 -19.12 -8.20 11.69
CA GLY A 162 -19.09 -9.43 10.89
C GLY A 162 -17.66 -9.98 10.75
N ASP A 163 -17.50 -11.21 10.25
CA ASP A 163 -16.19 -11.86 9.99
C ASP A 163 -15.26 -11.03 9.06
N THR A 164 -15.80 -9.99 8.39
CA THR A 164 -15.06 -9.07 7.52
C THR A 164 -14.74 -7.73 8.16
N TRP A 165 -15.03 -7.53 9.46
CA TRP A 165 -14.68 -6.31 10.18
C TRP A 165 -13.19 -6.34 10.51
N ALA A 166 -12.37 -6.06 9.50
CA ALA A 166 -10.98 -5.67 9.71
C ALA A 166 -11.00 -4.37 10.51
N ASP A 167 -10.38 -4.38 11.69
CA ASP A 167 -10.25 -3.15 12.47
C ASP A 167 -9.52 -2.12 11.60
N GLN A 168 -10.19 -1.02 11.23
CA GLN A 168 -9.58 0.02 10.38
C GLN A 168 -8.41 0.72 11.10
N SER A 169 -8.26 0.50 12.40
CA SER A 169 -7.10 0.86 13.22
C SER A 169 -6.05 -0.24 13.37
N ASP A 170 -6.23 -1.43 12.77
CA ASP A 170 -5.22 -2.48 12.78
C ASP A 170 -3.96 -1.96 12.05
N PRO A 171 -2.80 -1.89 12.73
CA PRO A 171 -1.59 -1.37 12.15
C PRO A 171 -1.13 -2.13 10.89
N THR A 172 -1.49 -3.41 10.77
CA THR A 172 -1.17 -4.23 9.58
C THR A 172 -2.03 -3.85 8.37
N VAL A 173 -3.32 -3.56 8.58
CA VAL A 173 -4.26 -3.11 7.55
C VAL A 173 -3.90 -1.70 7.09
N VAL A 174 -3.57 -0.81 8.02
CA VAL A 174 -3.13 0.57 7.72
C VAL A 174 -1.84 0.55 6.90
N ALA A 175 -0.85 -0.25 7.29
CA ALA A 175 0.40 -0.37 6.55
C ALA A 175 0.21 -0.97 5.14
N GLU A 176 -0.67 -1.96 4.97
CA GLU A 176 -0.97 -2.51 3.65
C GLU A 176 -1.67 -1.47 2.75
N SER A 177 -2.64 -0.74 3.30
CA SER A 177 -3.34 0.35 2.59
C SER A 177 -2.37 1.46 2.15
N GLU A 178 -1.46 1.88 3.03
CA GLU A 178 -0.45 2.89 2.73
C GLU A 178 0.55 2.43 1.66
N LEU A 179 1.00 1.16 1.67
CA LEU A 179 1.87 0.63 0.61
C LEU A 179 1.15 0.55 -0.74
N MET A 180 -0.13 0.19 -0.76
CA MET A 180 -0.94 0.19 -1.98
C MET A 180 -1.16 1.62 -2.51
N GLY A 181 -1.41 2.58 -1.61
CA GLY A 181 -1.47 4.00 -1.93
C GLY A 181 -0.15 4.52 -2.50
N ALA A 182 0.98 4.14 -1.89
CA ALA A 182 2.32 4.48 -2.37
C ALA A 182 2.57 3.93 -3.78
N ALA A 183 2.22 2.66 -4.04
CA ALA A 183 2.34 2.06 -5.37
C ALA A 183 1.53 2.84 -6.42
N SER A 184 0.30 3.22 -6.08
CA SER A 184 -0.56 4.04 -6.96
C SER A 184 0.00 5.44 -7.21
N SER A 185 0.57 6.10 -6.18
CA SER A 185 1.17 7.43 -6.33
C SER A 185 2.40 7.40 -7.23
N ILE A 186 3.26 6.39 -7.07
CA ILE A 186 4.44 6.19 -7.89
C ILE A 186 4.04 5.87 -9.33
N GLU A 187 2.95 5.12 -9.55
CA GLU A 187 2.40 4.86 -10.87
C GLU A 187 1.89 6.13 -11.57
N ALA A 188 1.17 6.99 -10.86
CA ALA A 188 0.79 8.30 -11.39
C ALA A 188 2.02 9.15 -11.76
N ALA A 189 3.07 9.13 -10.93
CA ALA A 189 4.33 9.83 -11.22
C ALA A 189 5.05 9.24 -12.44
N ALA A 190 5.00 7.92 -12.64
CA ALA A 190 5.58 7.24 -13.80
C ALA A 190 4.88 7.63 -15.11
N VAL A 191 3.55 7.69 -15.10
CA VAL A 191 2.74 8.14 -16.25
C VAL A 191 3.09 9.59 -16.59
N LYS A 192 3.12 10.48 -15.60
CA LYS A 192 3.49 11.88 -15.80
C LYS A 192 4.90 12.03 -16.40
N LEU A 193 5.86 11.23 -15.95
CA LEU A 193 7.22 11.20 -16.48
C LEU A 193 7.29 10.65 -17.92
N ALA A 194 6.39 9.73 -18.29
CA ALA A 194 6.30 9.18 -19.64
C ALA A 194 5.79 10.18 -20.67
N GLU A 195 4.90 11.09 -20.26
CA GLU A 195 4.33 12.15 -21.10
C GLU A 195 5.30 13.32 -21.35
N LEU A 196 6.35 13.45 -20.54
CA LEU A 196 7.33 14.52 -20.71
C LEU A 196 8.11 14.35 -22.01
N ARG A 197 8.22 15.44 -22.76
CA ARG A 197 9.05 15.54 -23.95
C ARG A 197 10.22 16.50 -23.72
N PRO A 198 11.38 16.23 -24.34
CA PRO A 198 12.47 17.20 -24.43
C PRO A 198 11.99 18.55 -25.00
N ARG A 199 12.63 19.64 -24.56
CA ARG A 199 12.30 21.01 -24.98
C ARG A 199 12.55 21.18 -26.49
N VAL A 200 11.55 21.67 -27.25
CA VAL A 200 11.55 21.80 -28.74
C VAL A 200 12.40 22.97 -29.26
N GLN A 201 13.28 23.57 -28.46
CA GLN A 201 14.18 24.61 -28.97
C GLN A 201 15.26 23.99 -29.87
N PRO A 202 15.88 24.75 -30.80
CA PRO A 202 16.98 24.25 -31.64
C PRO A 202 18.21 23.97 -30.77
N LYS A 203 18.21 22.81 -30.11
CA LYS A 203 19.35 22.22 -29.41
C LYS A 203 20.21 21.46 -30.42
N THR A 204 21.51 21.37 -30.17
CA THR A 204 22.39 20.43 -30.87
C THR A 204 21.92 18.98 -30.64
N ASP A 205 22.13 18.09 -31.62
CA ASP A 205 21.70 16.68 -31.53
C ASP A 205 22.21 15.97 -30.26
N GLU A 206 23.38 16.38 -29.75
CA GLU A 206 24.00 15.85 -28.52
C GLU A 206 23.20 16.17 -27.25
N ASN A 207 22.61 17.38 -27.16
CA ASN A 207 21.81 17.78 -26.01
C ASN A 207 20.45 17.06 -25.96
N LEU A 208 19.87 16.74 -27.11
CA LEU A 208 18.64 15.93 -27.19
C LEU A 208 18.91 14.48 -26.78
N ALA A 209 20.06 13.92 -27.20
CA ALA A 209 20.48 12.59 -26.79
C ALA A 209 20.69 12.50 -25.25
N PHE A 210 21.23 13.55 -24.63
CA PHE A 210 21.34 13.62 -23.17
C PHE A 210 19.99 13.68 -22.46
N ASP A 211 19.09 14.58 -22.89
CA ASP A 211 17.75 14.71 -22.30
C ASP A 211 16.98 13.37 -22.33
N GLU A 212 17.08 12.63 -23.44
CA GLU A 212 16.50 11.30 -23.59
C GLU A 212 17.15 10.25 -22.67
N GLN A 213 18.47 10.29 -22.50
CA GLN A 213 19.18 9.40 -21.57
C GLN A 213 18.75 9.64 -20.12
N ILE A 214 18.63 10.90 -19.69
CA ILE A 214 18.15 11.27 -18.36
C ILE A 214 16.71 10.81 -18.15
N LEU A 215 15.81 11.10 -19.09
CA LEU A 215 14.41 10.67 -18.99
C LEU A 215 14.29 9.15 -18.96
N SER A 216 15.06 8.43 -19.77
CA SER A 216 15.12 6.97 -19.78
C SER A 216 15.58 6.40 -18.43
N ALA A 217 16.65 6.97 -17.87
CA ALA A 217 17.17 6.55 -16.57
C ALA A 217 16.19 6.87 -15.42
N ALA A 218 15.55 8.04 -15.43
CA ALA A 218 14.50 8.39 -14.46
C ALA A 218 13.30 7.43 -14.55
N LYS A 219 12.85 7.08 -15.77
CA LYS A 219 11.79 6.08 -15.99
C LYS A 219 12.19 4.71 -15.45
N SER A 220 13.44 4.30 -15.67
CA SER A 220 13.99 3.05 -15.13
C SER A 220 14.00 3.02 -13.61
N ILE A 221 14.34 4.13 -12.95
CA ILE A 221 14.30 4.23 -11.48
C ILE A 221 12.86 4.12 -11.00
N THR A 222 11.93 4.89 -11.56
CA THR A 222 10.52 4.85 -11.14
C THR A 222 9.91 3.46 -11.30
N ALA A 223 10.18 2.76 -12.41
CA ALA A 223 9.71 1.38 -12.64
C ALA A 223 10.31 0.39 -11.62
N ALA A 224 11.59 0.53 -11.29
CA ALA A 224 12.24 -0.29 -10.27
C ALA A 224 11.62 -0.05 -8.88
N VAL A 225 11.32 1.21 -8.53
CA VAL A 225 10.68 1.55 -7.26
C VAL A 225 9.22 1.05 -7.21
N GLN A 226 8.46 1.09 -8.31
CA GLN A 226 7.12 0.47 -8.37
C GLN A 226 7.19 -1.03 -8.05
N THR A 227 8.16 -1.71 -8.66
CA THR A 227 8.37 -3.15 -8.45
C THR A 227 8.75 -3.43 -6.99
N LEU A 228 9.58 -2.57 -6.40
CA LEU A 228 9.97 -2.64 -4.99
C LEU A 228 8.75 -2.51 -4.06
N VAL A 229 7.93 -1.48 -4.24
CA VAL A 229 6.77 -1.25 -3.35
C VAL A 229 5.76 -2.38 -3.46
N ARG A 230 5.51 -2.90 -4.67
CA ARG A 230 4.67 -4.10 -4.88
C ARG A 230 5.27 -5.35 -4.22
N ALA A 231 6.59 -5.52 -4.28
CA ALA A 231 7.28 -6.60 -3.59
C ALA A 231 7.18 -6.44 -2.06
N ALA A 232 7.25 -5.22 -1.53
CA ALA A 232 7.06 -4.91 -0.12
C ALA A 232 5.64 -5.28 0.34
N SER A 233 4.61 -4.91 -0.41
CA SER A 233 3.22 -5.32 -0.12
C SER A 233 3.06 -6.83 -0.13
N SER A 234 3.70 -7.53 -1.08
CA SER A 234 3.65 -8.99 -1.12
C SER A 234 4.36 -9.65 0.08
N ALA A 235 5.46 -9.07 0.54
CA ALA A 235 6.20 -9.55 1.71
C ALA A 235 5.39 -9.33 3.00
N GLN A 236 4.72 -8.18 3.14
CA GLN A 236 3.82 -7.93 4.26
C GLN A 236 2.63 -8.89 4.28
N ARG A 237 1.99 -9.13 3.13
CA ARG A 237 0.87 -10.08 3.03
C ARG A 237 1.28 -11.51 3.35
N GLU A 238 2.49 -11.92 2.94
CA GLU A 238 3.05 -13.23 3.29
C GLU A 238 3.26 -13.35 4.81
N LEU A 239 3.71 -12.29 5.48
CA LEU A 239 3.86 -12.27 6.94
C LEU A 239 2.52 -12.40 7.68
N ILE A 240 1.48 -11.73 7.19
CA ILE A 240 0.11 -11.86 7.72
C ILE A 240 -0.37 -13.30 7.53
N ALA A 241 -0.23 -13.84 6.30
CA ALA A 241 -0.68 -15.20 5.99
C ALA A 241 0.05 -16.31 6.77
N GLN A 242 1.28 -16.05 7.22
CA GLN A 242 2.05 -16.97 8.07
C GLN A 242 1.64 -16.92 9.55
N GLY A 243 0.70 -16.04 9.94
CA GLY A 243 0.29 -15.85 11.34
C GLY A 243 1.40 -15.26 12.21
N ARG A 244 2.49 -14.76 11.61
CA ARG A 244 3.63 -14.16 12.34
C ARG A 244 3.37 -12.73 12.81
N LEU A 245 2.20 -12.21 12.46
CA LEU A 245 1.66 -10.93 12.90
C LEU A 245 0.40 -11.10 13.77
N ASP A 246 -0.12 -12.33 13.89
CA ASP A 246 -1.27 -12.69 14.73
C ASP A 246 -0.76 -13.23 16.07
N ASP A 247 -0.23 -12.37 16.93
CA ASP A 247 -0.04 -12.75 18.34
C ASP A 247 -1.24 -12.24 19.14
N GLU A 248 -2.06 -13.13 19.68
CA GLU A 248 -3.22 -12.83 20.56
C GLU A 248 -2.84 -12.04 21.84
N HIS A 249 -1.58 -11.63 21.98
CA HIS A 249 -1.05 -10.73 23.00
C HIS A 249 -1.04 -9.24 22.58
N LEU A 250 -1.62 -8.90 21.42
CA LEU A 250 -1.69 -7.54 20.82
C LEU A 250 -2.36 -6.45 21.69
N GLN A 251 -2.93 -6.78 22.85
CA GLN A 251 -3.43 -5.76 23.79
C GLN A 251 -2.33 -5.14 24.68
N GLN A 252 -1.08 -5.63 24.66
CA GLN A 252 -0.06 -5.15 25.62
C GLN A 252 1.29 -4.69 25.06
N HIS A 253 1.60 -4.84 23.77
CA HIS A 253 2.94 -4.49 23.25
C HIS A 253 2.95 -3.33 22.25
N SER A 254 3.52 -2.20 22.70
CA SER A 254 3.84 -0.97 21.95
C SER A 254 4.73 -1.19 20.70
N GLU A 255 5.24 -2.39 20.46
CA GLU A 255 6.26 -2.66 19.44
C GLU A 255 5.67 -2.85 18.03
N ASP A 256 4.46 -3.39 17.90
CA ASP A 256 3.80 -3.58 16.60
C ASP A 256 3.31 -2.27 15.98
N TYR A 257 2.93 -1.32 16.84
CA TYR A 257 2.70 0.07 16.45
C TYR A 257 3.98 0.74 15.93
N GLN A 258 5.14 0.47 16.54
CA GLN A 258 6.41 1.08 16.13
C GLN A 258 6.94 0.50 14.80
N TRP A 259 6.74 -0.80 14.54
CA TRP A 259 7.17 -1.42 13.28
C TRP A 259 6.33 -0.96 12.08
N SER A 260 5.00 -0.97 12.23
CA SER A 260 4.06 -0.54 11.17
C SER A 260 4.22 0.95 10.85
N GLU A 261 4.37 1.81 11.86
CA GLU A 261 4.73 3.23 11.66
C GLU A 261 6.07 3.41 10.94
N GLY A 262 7.08 2.58 11.27
CA GLY A 262 8.37 2.55 10.57
C GLY A 262 8.23 2.18 9.09
N LEU A 263 7.35 1.23 8.76
CA LEU A 263 7.06 0.82 7.40
C LEU A 263 6.28 1.89 6.62
N ILE A 264 5.25 2.47 7.23
CA ILE A 264 4.41 3.53 6.65
C ILE A 264 5.26 4.77 6.37
N SER A 265 6.07 5.20 7.33
CA SER A 265 6.95 6.35 7.17
C SER A 265 7.98 6.12 6.05
N ALA A 266 8.60 4.94 5.99
CA ALA A 266 9.53 4.60 4.91
C ALA A 266 8.84 4.61 3.53
N ALA A 267 7.61 4.09 3.42
CA ALA A 267 6.83 4.12 2.18
C ALA A 267 6.53 5.56 1.73
N ARG A 268 6.12 6.44 2.65
CA ARG A 268 5.88 7.86 2.37
C ARG A 268 7.15 8.59 1.94
N PHE A 269 8.29 8.31 2.57
CA PHE A 269 9.59 8.86 2.15
C PHE A 269 9.97 8.42 0.74
N VAL A 270 9.70 7.17 0.35
CA VAL A 270 9.94 6.68 -1.01
C VAL A 270 9.07 7.42 -2.03
N VAL A 271 7.78 7.62 -1.75
CA VAL A 271 6.89 8.38 -2.63
C VAL A 271 7.39 9.82 -2.82
N ALA A 272 7.75 10.49 -1.72
CA ALA A 272 8.27 11.86 -1.75
C ALA A 272 9.57 11.94 -2.57
N ALA A 273 10.48 10.99 -2.41
CA ALA A 273 11.73 10.94 -3.15
C ALA A 273 11.51 10.71 -4.66
N VAL A 274 10.56 9.84 -5.04
CA VAL A 274 10.21 9.62 -6.46
C VAL A 274 9.59 10.87 -7.07
N HIS A 275 8.70 11.56 -6.36
CA HIS A 275 8.12 12.81 -6.86
C HIS A 275 9.21 13.87 -7.09
N GLN A 276 10.13 14.04 -6.13
CA GLN A 276 11.28 14.94 -6.28
C GLN A 276 12.19 14.55 -7.46
N LEU A 277 12.40 13.25 -7.70
CA LEU A 277 13.14 12.77 -8.87
C LEU A 277 12.44 13.14 -10.17
N CYS A 278 11.13 12.89 -10.28
CA CYS A 278 10.36 13.24 -11.48
C CYS A 278 10.35 14.75 -11.73
N GLU A 279 10.22 15.56 -10.69
CA GLU A 279 10.30 17.03 -10.79
C GLU A 279 11.70 17.51 -11.19
N ALA A 280 12.75 16.95 -10.60
CA ALA A 280 14.13 17.29 -10.96
C ALA A 280 14.47 16.88 -12.39
N ALA A 281 14.04 15.70 -12.84
CA ALA A 281 14.22 15.23 -14.21
C ALA A 281 13.47 16.12 -15.21
N ASN A 282 12.22 16.47 -14.92
CA ASN A 282 11.46 17.41 -15.76
C ASN A 282 12.15 18.78 -15.84
N ALA A 283 12.52 19.35 -14.69
CA ALA A 283 13.14 20.65 -14.63
C ALA A 283 14.50 20.66 -15.35
N LEU A 284 15.30 19.59 -15.27
CA LEU A 284 16.58 19.50 -15.99
C LEU A 284 16.36 19.49 -17.51
N VAL A 285 15.43 18.67 -18.01
CA VAL A 285 15.11 18.57 -19.44
C VAL A 285 14.58 19.90 -20.01
N GLN A 286 13.87 20.66 -19.18
CA GLN A 286 13.41 22.02 -19.53
C GLN A 286 14.52 23.08 -19.41
N GLY A 287 15.68 22.75 -18.84
CA GLY A 287 16.79 23.68 -18.58
C GLY A 287 16.56 24.62 -17.39
N GLN A 288 15.75 24.20 -16.42
CA GLN A 288 15.35 24.95 -15.22
C GLN A 288 15.97 24.42 -13.92
N ALA A 289 16.71 23.32 -13.97
CA ALA A 289 17.40 22.73 -12.82
C ALA A 289 18.82 22.30 -13.19
N SER A 290 19.68 22.19 -12.18
CA SER A 290 21.04 21.67 -12.31
C SER A 290 21.07 20.15 -12.28
N GLU A 291 22.10 19.57 -12.90
CA GLU A 291 22.40 18.13 -12.84
C GLU A 291 22.62 17.66 -11.40
N GLU A 292 23.20 18.52 -10.56
CA GLU A 292 23.42 18.23 -9.13
C GLU A 292 22.11 18.04 -8.36
N LYS A 293 21.07 18.81 -8.69
CA LYS A 293 19.72 18.63 -8.11
C LYS A 293 19.13 17.29 -8.50
N LEU A 294 19.32 16.85 -9.75
CA LEU A 294 18.89 15.53 -10.21
C LEU A 294 19.67 14.40 -9.50
N ILE A 295 20.99 14.54 -9.38
CA ILE A 295 21.85 13.58 -8.67
C ILE A 295 21.44 13.46 -7.21
N SER A 296 21.14 14.57 -6.54
CA SER A 296 20.66 14.60 -5.15
C SER A 296 19.32 13.88 -5.01
N ALA A 297 18.35 14.18 -5.87
CA ALA A 297 17.04 13.51 -5.87
C ALA A 297 17.18 11.99 -6.09
N ALA A 298 18.04 11.56 -7.01
CA ALA A 298 18.27 10.14 -7.29
C ALA A 298 18.93 9.41 -6.11
N LYS A 299 19.90 10.04 -5.43
CA LYS A 299 20.50 9.51 -4.19
C LYS A 299 19.47 9.39 -3.07
N GLN A 300 18.55 10.35 -2.98
CA GLN A 300 17.46 10.31 -2.01
C GLN A 300 16.49 9.14 -2.27
N VAL A 301 16.23 8.80 -3.54
CA VAL A 301 15.45 7.60 -3.91
C VAL A 301 16.18 6.32 -3.46
N ALA A 302 17.49 6.22 -3.65
CA ALA A 302 18.25 5.06 -3.16
C ALA A 302 18.27 4.96 -1.63
N ALA A 303 18.42 6.09 -0.93
CA ALA A 303 18.42 6.13 0.53
C ALA A 303 17.06 5.74 1.13
N SER A 304 15.96 6.32 0.63
CA SER A 304 14.59 5.98 1.06
C SER A 304 14.22 4.52 0.73
N THR A 305 14.68 4.01 -0.42
CA THR A 305 14.53 2.60 -0.79
C THR A 305 15.27 1.68 0.19
N ALA A 306 16.49 2.04 0.61
CA ALA A 306 17.23 1.27 1.61
C ALA A 306 16.51 1.27 2.98
N GLN A 307 15.93 2.39 3.39
CA GLN A 307 15.11 2.48 4.61
C GLN A 307 13.88 1.55 4.52
N LEU A 308 13.17 1.56 3.38
CA LEU A 308 12.02 0.67 3.16
C LEU A 308 12.42 -0.82 3.23
N LEU A 309 13.56 -1.19 2.63
CA LEU A 309 14.08 -2.55 2.70
C LEU A 309 14.40 -2.98 4.13
N VAL A 310 15.01 -2.10 4.93
CA VAL A 310 15.31 -2.38 6.34
C VAL A 310 14.00 -2.57 7.11
N ALA A 311 13.02 -1.66 6.95
CA ALA A 311 11.72 -1.76 7.60
C ALA A 311 10.99 -3.08 7.27
N CYS A 312 11.02 -3.50 6.01
CA CYS A 312 10.39 -4.76 5.57
C CYS A 312 11.13 -6.01 6.07
N ASN A 313 12.45 -5.94 6.29
CA ASN A 313 13.26 -7.10 6.66
C ASN A 313 13.24 -7.43 8.16
N VAL A 314 12.74 -6.55 9.04
CA VAL A 314 12.72 -6.76 10.50
C VAL A 314 11.97 -8.03 10.91
N LYS A 315 10.90 -8.38 10.16
CA LYS A 315 10.05 -9.55 10.46
C LYS A 315 10.05 -10.63 9.36
N ALA A 316 10.72 -10.40 8.24
CA ALA A 316 10.73 -11.32 7.09
C ALA A 316 11.55 -12.60 7.35
N ASP A 317 11.05 -13.76 6.91
CA ASP A 317 11.86 -14.99 6.83
C ASP A 317 13.04 -14.80 5.85
N MET A 318 14.21 -15.34 6.19
CA MET A 318 15.41 -15.26 5.35
C MET A 318 15.24 -15.95 4.00
N ASP A 319 14.44 -17.02 3.93
CA ASP A 319 14.30 -17.85 2.73
C ASP A 319 13.06 -17.55 1.88
N SER A 320 12.20 -16.63 2.32
CA SER A 320 10.94 -16.26 1.65
C SER A 320 11.14 -15.80 0.20
N GLN A 321 10.21 -16.23 -0.67
CA GLN A 321 10.19 -15.81 -2.07
C GLN A 321 9.89 -14.30 -2.20
N ALA A 322 9.00 -13.75 -1.37
CA ALA A 322 8.71 -12.33 -1.38
C ALA A 322 9.93 -11.49 -0.96
N ARG A 323 10.71 -11.96 0.01
CA ARG A 323 11.96 -11.29 0.42
C ARG A 323 13.02 -11.29 -0.68
N ARG A 324 13.20 -12.40 -1.41
CA ARG A 324 14.13 -12.45 -2.55
C ARG A 324 13.72 -11.48 -3.65
N ARG A 325 12.42 -11.38 -3.96
CA ARG A 325 11.87 -10.40 -4.91
C ARG A 325 12.12 -8.97 -4.43
N LEU A 326 11.90 -8.71 -3.15
CA LEU A 326 12.13 -7.41 -2.53
C LEU A 326 13.60 -6.99 -2.62
N GLN A 327 14.54 -7.90 -2.32
CA GLN A 327 15.98 -7.63 -2.46
C GLN A 327 16.39 -7.40 -3.92
N ALA A 328 15.87 -8.20 -4.86
CA ALA A 328 16.15 -8.03 -6.28
C ALA A 328 15.64 -6.66 -6.79
N ALA A 329 14.45 -6.25 -6.39
CA ALA A 329 13.90 -4.93 -6.71
C ALA A 329 14.74 -3.80 -6.08
N GLY A 330 15.16 -3.95 -4.82
CA GLY A 330 16.05 -3.01 -4.14
C GLY A 330 17.41 -2.83 -4.86
N HIS A 331 18.00 -3.94 -5.30
CA HIS A 331 19.22 -3.91 -6.11
C HIS A 331 18.98 -3.21 -7.46
N ALA A 332 17.85 -3.48 -8.12
CA ALA A 332 17.51 -2.82 -9.38
C ALA A 332 17.38 -1.29 -9.21
N VAL A 333 16.78 -0.81 -8.12
CA VAL A 333 16.71 0.63 -7.81
C VAL A 333 18.12 1.20 -7.64
N LYS A 334 18.97 0.54 -6.83
CA LYS A 334 20.35 0.99 -6.61
C LYS A 334 21.13 1.12 -7.93
N THR A 335 21.07 0.08 -8.78
CA THR A 335 21.76 0.10 -10.08
C THR A 335 21.20 1.16 -11.01
N ALA A 336 19.88 1.37 -11.05
CA ALA A 336 19.26 2.40 -11.88
C ALA A 336 19.67 3.82 -11.43
N THR A 337 19.72 4.05 -10.11
CA THR A 337 20.21 5.31 -9.53
C THR A 337 21.69 5.54 -9.86
N GLU A 338 22.55 4.54 -9.71
CA GLU A 338 23.98 4.65 -10.04
C GLU A 338 24.20 5.01 -11.52
N ARG A 339 23.45 4.36 -12.43
CA ARG A 339 23.48 4.67 -13.86
C ARG A 339 23.09 6.11 -14.15
N LEU A 340 22.01 6.61 -13.55
CA LEU A 340 21.61 8.02 -13.69
C LEU A 340 22.71 8.97 -13.21
N VAL A 341 23.32 8.70 -12.05
CA VAL A 341 24.40 9.54 -11.51
C VAL A 341 25.61 9.55 -12.43
N THR A 342 25.95 8.41 -13.06
CA THR A 342 27.01 8.36 -14.05
C THR A 342 26.65 9.16 -15.30
N SER A 343 25.44 8.98 -15.86
CA SER A 343 24.96 9.74 -17.03
C SER A 343 24.94 11.25 -16.76
N ALA A 344 24.48 11.67 -15.59
CA ALA A 344 24.44 13.09 -15.20
C ALA A 344 25.83 13.69 -14.92
N ARG A 345 26.87 12.87 -14.72
CA ARG A 345 28.25 13.36 -14.50
C ARG A 345 29.09 13.41 -15.77
N GLN A 346 28.74 12.63 -16.78
CA GLN A 346 29.53 12.54 -18.02
C GLN A 346 29.50 13.84 -18.84
N ASN A 347 28.49 14.70 -18.66
CA ASN A 347 28.44 16.03 -19.30
C ASN A 347 29.22 17.14 -18.58
N VAL A 348 29.60 16.94 -17.31
CA VAL A 348 30.40 17.94 -16.56
C VAL A 348 31.82 18.08 -17.14
N ILE A 349 32.28 17.12 -17.95
CA ILE A 349 33.64 17.12 -18.51
C ILE A 349 33.73 18.00 -19.78
N GLU A 350 32.62 18.37 -20.43
CA GLU A 350 32.66 19.16 -21.68
C GLU A 350 32.28 20.64 -21.54
N ASP A 351 31.71 21.07 -20.40
CA ASP A 351 31.12 22.42 -20.27
C ASP A 351 31.91 23.41 -19.40
N GLU A 352 33.25 23.44 -19.54
CA GLU A 352 34.06 24.59 -19.07
C GLU A 352 33.85 25.87 -19.92
N ARG A 353 32.93 25.87 -20.91
CA ARG A 353 32.74 26.99 -21.83
C ARG A 353 31.29 27.28 -22.23
N ASN A 354 30.39 27.56 -21.28
CA ASN A 354 29.39 28.63 -21.49
C ASN A 354 28.62 28.99 -20.21
N ILE A 355 29.02 30.07 -19.55
CA ILE A 355 28.20 30.72 -18.53
C ILE A 355 27.26 31.68 -19.26
N VAL A 356 26.04 31.23 -19.58
CA VAL A 356 24.94 32.12 -19.97
C VAL A 356 24.03 32.30 -18.76
N ILE A 357 24.19 33.43 -18.11
CA ILE A 357 23.31 33.92 -17.05
C ILE A 357 21.92 34.13 -17.66
N SER A 358 20.88 33.55 -17.06
CA SER A 358 19.53 34.04 -17.24
C SER A 358 18.83 34.23 -15.89
N ASP A 359 18.61 35.52 -15.68
CA ASP A 359 17.96 36.25 -14.63
C ASP A 359 16.44 35.95 -14.57
N ARG A 360 15.94 35.46 -13.41
CA ARG A 360 14.80 36.01 -12.63
C ARG A 360 14.04 34.98 -11.77
N LEU A 361 14.06 35.28 -10.46
CA LEU A 361 13.03 35.06 -9.43
C LEU A 361 12.60 33.64 -9.04
N VAL A 362 13.21 33.08 -7.97
CA VAL A 362 12.49 32.64 -6.75
C VAL A 362 13.37 32.94 -5.52
N THR A 363 12.76 33.58 -4.53
CA THR A 363 13.34 34.49 -3.53
C THR A 363 13.73 33.84 -2.19
N GLY A 364 14.88 34.24 -1.63
CA GLY A 364 15.25 34.06 -0.21
C GLY A 364 16.15 32.86 0.08
N ILE A 365 15.58 31.66 0.16
CA ILE A 365 16.30 30.48 0.69
C ILE A 365 17.31 29.94 -0.33
N ALA A 366 16.97 29.94 -1.63
CA ALA A 366 17.89 29.50 -2.69
C ALA A 366 19.13 30.41 -2.80
N GLN A 367 18.98 31.72 -2.61
CA GLN A 367 20.10 32.66 -2.60
C GLN A 367 21.02 32.46 -1.40
N VAL A 368 20.47 32.10 -0.23
CA VAL A 368 21.27 31.77 0.95
C VAL A 368 21.99 30.44 0.78
N MET A 369 21.35 29.44 0.16
CA MET A 369 21.98 28.16 -0.15
C MET A 369 23.10 28.29 -1.19
N ASP A 370 22.86 29.04 -2.29
CA ASP A 370 23.89 29.35 -3.30
C ASP A 370 25.06 30.12 -2.66
N ALA A 371 24.78 31.09 -1.80
CA ALA A 371 25.82 31.83 -1.08
C ALA A 371 26.59 30.93 -0.10
N GLN A 372 25.91 30.03 0.62
CA GLN A 372 26.54 29.06 1.52
C GLN A 372 27.42 28.05 0.76
N GLU A 373 26.97 27.60 -0.42
CA GLU A 373 27.74 26.71 -1.29
C GLU A 373 29.02 27.40 -1.81
N GLN A 374 28.90 28.65 -2.27
CA GLN A 374 30.06 29.44 -2.71
C GLN A 374 31.05 29.69 -1.57
N VAL A 375 30.58 29.91 -0.34
CA VAL A 375 31.44 30.04 0.84
C VAL A 375 32.21 28.73 1.09
N LEU A 376 31.52 27.59 1.14
CA LEU A 376 32.14 26.28 1.36
C LEU A 376 33.17 25.92 0.29
N ARG A 377 32.87 26.26 -0.98
CA ARG A 377 33.81 26.06 -2.09
C ARG A 377 35.07 26.88 -1.92
N LYS A 378 34.95 28.18 -1.60
CA LYS A 378 36.09 29.06 -1.37
C LYS A 378 36.90 28.65 -0.13
N GLU A 379 36.26 28.15 0.92
CA GLU A 379 36.96 27.61 2.09
C GLU A 379 37.83 26.40 1.71
N LYS A 380 37.30 25.47 0.90
CA LYS A 380 38.05 24.32 0.41
C LYS A 380 39.23 24.74 -0.48
N GLU A 381 39.02 25.70 -1.38
CA GLU A 381 40.07 26.26 -2.23
C GLU A 381 41.16 26.98 -1.40
N LEU A 382 40.76 27.71 -0.35
CA LEU A 382 41.67 28.38 0.58
C LEU A 382 42.54 27.37 1.35
N VAL A 383 41.95 26.27 1.82
CA VAL A 383 42.68 25.19 2.51
C VAL A 383 43.73 24.60 1.56
N HIS A 384 43.35 24.27 0.32
CA HIS A 384 44.30 23.75 -0.67
C HIS A 384 45.40 24.76 -1.05
N ALA A 385 45.09 26.05 -1.10
CA ALA A 385 46.09 27.09 -1.33
C ALA A 385 47.08 27.20 -0.15
N ARG A 386 46.58 27.10 1.09
CA ARG A 386 47.42 27.08 2.30
C ARG A 386 48.31 25.84 2.37
N GLU A 387 47.78 24.67 2.04
CA GLU A 387 48.58 23.43 1.96
C GLU A 387 49.68 23.54 0.90
N ARG A 388 49.36 24.08 -0.29
CA ARG A 388 50.36 24.34 -1.33
C ARG A 388 51.44 25.32 -0.86
N LEU A 389 51.06 26.40 -0.18
CA LEU A 389 52.00 27.37 0.39
C LEU A 389 52.89 26.74 1.47
N ALA A 390 52.30 25.94 2.36
CA ALA A 390 53.03 25.24 3.41
C ALA A 390 54.04 24.24 2.83
N ASN A 391 53.65 23.49 1.79
CA ASN A 391 54.53 22.57 1.08
C ASN A 391 55.67 23.30 0.36
N LEU A 392 55.39 24.44 -0.27
CA LEU A 392 56.42 25.28 -0.90
C LEU A 392 57.40 25.86 0.12
N ASN A 393 56.92 26.34 1.27
CA ASN A 393 57.78 26.83 2.33
C ASN A 393 58.63 25.70 2.92
N LYS A 394 58.04 24.53 3.18
CA LYS A 394 58.77 23.34 3.64
C LYS A 394 59.88 22.94 2.67
N ALA A 395 59.57 22.90 1.36
CA ALA A 395 60.55 22.63 0.32
C ALA A 395 61.66 23.70 0.23
N ARG A 396 61.35 24.97 0.54
CA ARG A 396 62.34 26.06 0.61
C ARG A 396 63.29 25.91 1.80
N TYR A 397 62.79 25.47 2.96
CA TYR A 397 63.63 25.18 4.13
C TYR A 397 64.47 23.90 3.97
N GLU A 398 63.91 22.86 3.33
CA GLU A 398 64.64 21.62 3.02
C GLU A 398 65.73 21.82 1.95
N ARG A 399 65.59 22.81 1.06
CA ARG A 399 66.62 23.18 0.06
C ARG A 399 67.68 24.17 0.55
N GLY A 400 67.68 24.54 1.83
CA GLY A 400 68.81 25.22 2.47
C GLY A 400 69.22 26.56 1.83
N VAL A 401 68.27 27.46 1.57
CA VAL A 401 68.60 28.84 1.16
C VAL A 401 68.19 29.80 2.27
N SER A 402 69.15 30.08 3.17
CA SER A 402 69.14 31.30 3.98
C SER A 402 69.20 32.51 3.03
N PRO A 403 68.25 33.46 3.09
CA PRO A 403 68.32 34.67 2.28
C PRO A 403 69.22 35.70 2.95
N GLU A 404 70.53 35.45 2.97
CA GLU A 404 71.59 36.47 3.04
C GLU A 404 72.84 35.90 2.35
N GLN A 405 72.90 36.07 1.03
CA GLN A 405 74.11 36.31 0.24
C GLN A 405 73.72 36.82 -1.15
#